data_AF-A0A1P8W0X4-F1
#
_entry.id   AF-A0A1P8W0X4-F1
#
_cell.length_a   1.000
_cell.length_b   1.000
_cell.length_c   1.000
_cell.angle_alpha   90.00
_cell.angle_beta   90.00
_cell.angle_gamma   90.00
#
_symmetry.space_group_name_H-M   'P 1'
#
loop_
_entity.id
_entity.type
_entity.pdbx_description
1 polymer ?
#
loop_
_entity_poly.entity_id
_entity_poly.type
_entity_poly.pdbx_seq_one_letter_code
_entity_poly.pdbx_strand_id
1 'polypeptide(L)'
;MSSSSAHQKASPPIEEEATEHGPFPIEQLQASGIAALDVKKLKDAGLCTVESVAYSPRKDLLQIKGISEAKVDKIIEAASKLVPLGFTSASQLHAQRLEIIQLTTGSRELDQILDGGIETGSITEMYGEFRSGKTQLCHTL
;
A
#
# COMPACT_ATOMS: atom_id res chain seq x y z
N MET A 1 -53.82 -8.01 9.65
CA MET A 1 -52.70 -7.16 10.12
C MET A 1 -51.47 -7.57 9.31
N SER A 2 -51.25 -6.85 8.22
CA SER A 2 -50.23 -7.16 7.22
C SER A 2 -48.86 -6.70 7.72
N SER A 3 -47.95 -7.65 7.94
CA SER A 3 -46.54 -7.37 8.23
C SER A 3 -45.81 -7.04 6.94
N SER A 4 -45.40 -5.77 6.84
CA SER A 4 -44.69 -5.20 5.70
C SER A 4 -43.30 -5.82 5.57
N SER A 5 -43.03 -6.42 4.40
CA SER A 5 -41.73 -6.94 4.00
C SER A 5 -40.76 -5.77 3.77
N ALA A 6 -39.82 -5.60 4.70
CA ALA A 6 -38.76 -4.61 4.59
C ALA A 6 -37.87 -5.00 3.40
N HIS A 7 -37.96 -4.19 2.34
CA HIS A 7 -37.10 -4.27 1.16
C HIS A 7 -35.64 -4.11 1.59
N GLN A 8 -34.88 -5.20 1.47
CA GLN A 8 -33.43 -5.15 1.46
C GLN A 8 -33.00 -4.55 0.12
N LYS A 9 -32.88 -3.21 0.07
CA LYS A 9 -32.29 -2.52 -1.07
C LYS A 9 -30.82 -2.91 -1.13
N ALA A 10 -30.47 -3.69 -2.16
CA ALA A 10 -29.09 -3.88 -2.58
C ALA A 10 -28.44 -2.51 -2.74
N SER A 11 -27.29 -2.31 -2.09
CA SER A 11 -26.40 -1.19 -2.33
C SER A 11 -26.05 -1.15 -3.81
N PRO A 12 -26.02 0.05 -4.45
CA PRO A 12 -25.60 0.16 -5.83
C PRO A 12 -24.17 -0.38 -5.99
N PRO A 13 -23.83 -0.95 -7.17
CA PRO A 13 -22.46 -1.33 -7.47
C PRO A 13 -21.61 -0.07 -7.39
N ILE A 14 -20.58 -0.12 -6.56
CA ILE A 14 -19.54 0.91 -6.52
C ILE A 14 -18.85 0.79 -7.88
N GLU A 15 -18.91 1.86 -8.68
CA GLU A 15 -18.12 1.95 -9.90
C GLU A 15 -16.65 1.89 -9.46
N GLU A 16 -16.03 0.73 -9.68
CA GLU A 16 -14.59 0.54 -9.52
C GLU A 16 -13.92 1.35 -10.62
N GLU A 17 -13.65 2.63 -10.34
CA GLU A 17 -12.57 3.31 -11.05
C GLU A 17 -11.33 2.45 -10.82
N ALA A 18 -10.80 1.88 -11.92
CA ALA A 18 -9.56 1.13 -11.94
C ALA A 18 -8.45 2.04 -11.43
N THR A 19 -8.28 2.08 -10.12
CA THR A 19 -7.23 2.80 -9.46
C THR A 19 -5.98 1.98 -9.72
N GLU A 20 -5.03 2.56 -10.43
CA GLU A 20 -3.78 1.89 -10.74
C GLU A 20 -3.12 1.47 -9.42
N HIS A 21 -3.18 0.18 -9.10
CA HIS A 21 -2.67 -0.36 -7.84
C HIS A 21 -1.20 -0.72 -8.01
N GLY A 22 -0.32 0.06 -7.38
CA GLY A 22 1.11 -0.17 -7.39
C GLY A 22 1.86 1.04 -6.82
N PRO A 23 3.17 0.90 -6.55
CA PRO A 23 3.98 2.03 -6.13
C PRO A 23 4.06 3.06 -7.26
N PHE A 24 3.50 4.25 -7.03
CA PHE A 24 3.62 5.34 -8.00
C PHE A 24 5.05 5.87 -8.04
N PRO A 25 5.70 5.94 -9.22
CA PRO A 25 7.03 6.54 -9.33
C PRO A 25 7.02 7.98 -8.84
N ILE A 26 8.06 8.38 -8.10
CA ILE A 26 8.12 9.74 -7.54
C ILE A 26 8.09 10.85 -8.61
N GLU A 27 8.48 10.53 -9.85
CA GLU A 27 8.39 11.42 -11.00
C GLU A 27 6.96 11.88 -11.29
N GLN A 28 5.93 11.14 -10.87
CA GLN A 28 4.53 11.53 -11.01
C GLN A 28 4.18 12.81 -10.23
N LEU A 29 4.93 13.14 -9.17
CA LEU A 29 4.80 14.42 -8.47
C LEU A 29 5.13 15.61 -9.39
N GLN A 30 5.91 15.42 -10.46
CA GLN A 30 6.18 16.48 -11.43
C GLN A 30 4.91 16.86 -12.20
N ALA A 31 4.08 15.88 -12.57
CA ALA A 31 2.79 16.11 -13.21
C ALA A 31 1.82 16.87 -12.27
N SER A 32 1.99 16.73 -10.96
CA SER A 32 1.27 17.48 -9.93
C SER A 32 1.89 18.85 -9.60
N GLY A 33 2.88 19.31 -10.36
CA GLY A 33 3.46 20.66 -10.24
C GLY A 33 4.68 20.78 -9.33
N ILE A 34 5.29 19.68 -8.90
CA ILE A 34 6.54 19.70 -8.14
C ILE A 34 7.73 19.82 -9.09
N ALA A 35 8.67 20.72 -8.79
CA ALA A 35 9.84 20.95 -9.63
C ALA A 35 10.74 19.69 -9.69
N ALA A 36 11.27 19.38 -10.87
CA ALA A 36 12.14 18.23 -11.08
C ALA A 36 13.38 18.20 -10.16
N LEU A 37 13.90 19.37 -9.79
CA LEU A 37 15.01 19.49 -8.84
C LEU A 37 14.62 19.03 -7.43
N ASP A 38 13.40 19.32 -7.00
CA ASP A 38 12.92 18.91 -5.68
C ASP A 38 12.58 17.42 -5.66
N VAL A 39 12.03 16.87 -6.75
CA VAL A 39 11.89 15.41 -6.95
C VAL A 39 13.23 14.69 -6.90
N LYS A 40 14.27 15.25 -7.52
CA LYS A 40 15.62 14.68 -7.44
C LYS A 40 16.14 14.65 -6.00
N LYS A 41 15.94 15.71 -5.21
CA LYS A 41 16.33 15.74 -3.79
C LYS A 41 15.59 14.70 -2.95
N LEU A 42 14.30 14.48 -3.21
CA LEU A 42 13.52 13.43 -2.55
C LEU A 42 14.11 12.05 -2.89
N LYS A 43 14.43 11.80 -4.16
CA LYS A 43 15.07 10.56 -4.62
C LYS A 43 16.45 10.35 -4.02
N ASP A 44 17.28 11.39 -3.97
CA ASP A 44 18.60 11.38 -3.35
C ASP A 44 18.51 11.14 -1.82
N ALA A 45 17.37 11.46 -1.19
CA ALA A 45 17.07 11.16 0.21
C ALA A 45 16.49 9.75 0.43
N GLY A 46 16.37 8.93 -0.63
CA GLY A 46 15.86 7.56 -0.56
C GLY A 46 14.34 7.42 -0.75
N LEU A 47 13.62 8.52 -1.04
CA LEU A 47 12.20 8.51 -1.33
C LEU A 47 12.02 8.32 -2.84
N CYS A 48 11.68 7.08 -3.26
CA CYS A 48 11.60 6.72 -4.67
C CYS A 48 10.16 6.59 -5.19
N THR A 49 9.16 6.61 -4.32
CA THR A 49 7.74 6.47 -4.69
C THR A 49 6.89 7.55 -4.04
N VAL A 50 5.71 7.82 -4.59
CA VAL A 50 4.78 8.82 -4.02
C VAL A 50 4.31 8.40 -2.63
N GLU A 51 4.07 7.11 -2.40
CA GLU A 51 3.69 6.55 -1.10
C GLU A 51 4.79 6.79 -0.06
N SER A 52 6.06 6.61 -0.42
CA SER A 52 7.17 6.87 0.49
C SER A 52 7.18 8.32 0.98
N VAL A 53 6.80 9.26 0.13
CA VAL A 53 6.64 10.68 0.50
C VAL A 53 5.39 10.90 1.34
N ALA A 54 4.26 10.31 0.94
CA ALA A 54 2.97 10.45 1.63
C ALA A 54 2.99 9.89 3.07
N TYR A 55 3.72 8.79 3.28
CA TYR A 55 3.87 8.14 4.59
C TYR A 55 4.99 8.74 5.43
N SER A 56 5.88 9.55 4.83
CA SER A 56 6.97 10.20 5.54
C SER A 56 6.44 11.32 6.45
N PRO A 57 6.86 11.35 7.73
CA PRO A 57 6.57 12.47 8.61
C PRO A 57 7.07 13.81 8.04
N ARG A 58 6.28 14.87 8.19
CA ARG A 58 6.66 16.24 7.77
C ARG A 58 8.05 16.67 8.26
N LYS A 59 8.40 16.27 9.49
CA LYS A 59 9.72 16.53 10.09
C LYS A 59 10.89 15.93 9.30
N ASP A 60 10.70 14.77 8.69
CA ASP A 60 11.77 14.06 7.98
C ASP A 60 11.95 14.68 6.58
N LEU A 61 10.85 15.10 5.96
CA LEU A 61 10.89 15.89 4.71
C LEU A 61 11.59 17.24 4.88
N LEU A 62 11.42 17.89 6.04
CA LEU A 62 12.10 19.15 6.37
C LEU A 62 13.62 18.99 6.58
N GLN A 63 14.09 17.79 6.90
CA GLN A 63 15.53 17.52 7.05
C GLN A 63 16.26 17.39 5.70
N ILE A 64 15.51 17.28 4.60
CA ILE A 64 16.09 17.18 3.26
C ILE A 64 16.65 18.53 2.85
N LYS A 65 17.98 18.58 2.63
CA LYS A 65 18.70 19.81 2.30
C LYS A 65 18.13 20.46 1.04
N GLY A 66 17.77 21.75 1.17
CA GLY A 66 17.29 22.56 0.05
C GLY A 66 15.81 22.38 -0.28
N ILE A 67 15.03 21.75 0.60
CA ILE A 67 13.57 21.78 0.60
C ILE A 67 13.12 22.70 1.73
N SER A 68 12.34 23.74 1.42
CA SER A 68 11.79 24.66 2.42
C SER A 68 10.43 24.17 2.92
N GLU A 69 9.96 24.72 4.04
CA GLU A 69 8.65 24.37 4.60
C GLU A 69 7.49 24.54 3.61
N ALA A 70 7.46 25.68 2.90
CA ALA A 70 6.48 25.93 1.85
C ALA A 70 6.53 24.93 0.68
N LYS A 71 7.70 24.32 0.42
CA LYS A 71 7.82 23.25 -0.58
C LYS A 71 7.31 21.92 -0.04
N VAL A 72 7.60 21.61 1.23
CA VAL A 72 7.09 20.40 1.89
C VAL A 72 5.56 20.38 1.86
N ASP A 73 4.91 21.51 2.16
CA ASP A 73 3.45 21.58 2.16
C ASP A 73 2.86 21.28 0.77
N LYS A 74 3.46 21.83 -0.29
CA LYS A 74 3.06 21.54 -1.68
C LYS A 74 3.29 20.07 -2.06
N ILE A 75 4.41 19.50 -1.63
CA ILE A 75 4.76 18.10 -1.90
C ILE A 75 3.75 17.16 -1.23
N ILE A 76 3.42 17.41 0.05
CA ILE A 76 2.44 16.62 0.80
C ILE A 76 1.05 16.75 0.16
N GLU A 77 0.64 17.95 -0.23
CA GLU A 77 -0.64 18.18 -0.89
C GLU A 77 -0.73 17.43 -2.23
N ALA A 78 0.34 17.46 -3.03
CA ALA A 78 0.42 16.71 -4.28
C ALA A 78 0.37 15.20 -4.05
N ALA A 79 1.14 14.68 -3.09
CA ALA A 79 1.16 13.25 -2.78
C ALA A 79 -0.19 12.74 -2.25
N SER A 80 -0.88 13.54 -1.43
CA SER A 80 -2.20 13.19 -0.85
C SER A 80 -3.32 13.10 -1.88
N LYS A 81 -3.16 13.69 -3.08
CA LYS A 81 -4.11 13.56 -4.19
C LYS A 81 -3.94 12.25 -4.96
N LEU A 82 -2.74 11.66 -4.90
CA LEU A 82 -2.39 10.42 -5.59
C LEU A 82 -2.54 9.20 -4.68
N VAL A 83 -2.28 9.37 -3.39
CA VAL A 83 -2.33 8.29 -2.39
C VAL A 83 -3.58 8.45 -1.52
N PRO A 84 -4.48 7.47 -1.46
CA PRO A 84 -5.67 7.54 -0.63
C PRO A 84 -5.30 7.37 0.86
N LEU A 85 -5.19 8.49 1.59
CA LEU A 85 -4.87 8.53 3.03
C LEU A 85 -6.10 8.62 3.95
N GLY A 86 -7.31 8.58 3.37
CA GLY A 86 -8.56 8.77 4.10
C GLY A 86 -9.07 7.52 4.82
N PHE A 87 -10.18 7.68 5.55
CA PHE A 87 -10.92 6.56 6.11
C PHE A 87 -11.66 5.79 5.02
N THR A 88 -11.63 4.46 5.11
CA THR A 88 -12.39 3.55 4.26
C THR A 88 -13.32 2.68 5.10
N SER A 89 -14.37 2.15 4.48
CA SER A 89 -15.29 1.23 5.17
C SER A 89 -14.68 -0.17 5.35
N ALA A 90 -15.14 -0.91 6.35
CA ALA A 90 -14.71 -2.30 6.58
C ALA A 90 -14.97 -3.20 5.37
N SER A 91 -16.08 -2.99 4.66
CA SER A 91 -16.43 -3.74 3.44
C SER A 91 -15.47 -3.46 2.29
N GLN A 92 -15.08 -2.20 2.08
CA GLN A 92 -14.07 -1.84 1.06
C GLN A 92 -12.70 -2.42 1.40
N LEU A 93 -12.28 -2.32 2.66
CA LEU A 93 -11.01 -2.89 3.09
C LEU A 93 -11.01 -4.43 2.93
N HIS A 94 -12.13 -5.09 3.22
CA HIS A 94 -12.24 -6.53 2.99
C HIS A 94 -12.12 -6.90 1.51
N ALA A 95 -12.79 -6.16 0.62
CA ALA A 95 -12.67 -6.36 -0.83
C ALA A 95 -11.22 -6.20 -1.31
N GLN A 96 -10.52 -5.14 -0.88
CA GLN A 96 -9.10 -4.93 -1.18
C GLN A 96 -8.22 -6.07 -0.67
N ARG A 97 -8.52 -6.65 0.49
CA ARG A 97 -7.75 -7.79 1.03
C ARG A 97 -7.93 -9.07 0.23
N LEU A 98 -9.04 -9.23 -0.50
CA LEU A 98 -9.22 -10.37 -1.42
C LEU A 98 -8.32 -10.27 -2.66
N GLU A 99 -7.77 -9.09 -2.96
CA GLU A 99 -6.84 -8.86 -4.06
C GLU A 99 -5.37 -9.06 -3.65
N ILE A 100 -5.09 -9.30 -2.36
CA ILE A 100 -3.73 -9.54 -1.87
C ILE A 100 -3.18 -10.81 -2.52
N ILE A 101 -2.05 -10.66 -3.18
CA ILE A 101 -1.33 -11.78 -3.78
C ILE A 101 -0.71 -12.61 -2.64
N GLN A 102 -0.92 -13.92 -2.69
CA GLN A 102 -0.33 -14.90 -1.78
C GLN A 102 0.69 -15.75 -2.53
N LEU A 103 1.92 -15.83 -2.01
CA LEU A 103 3.02 -16.61 -2.59
C LEU A 103 2.96 -18.06 -2.08
N THR A 104 2.95 -19.03 -3.00
CA THR A 104 3.02 -20.45 -2.63
C THR A 104 4.34 -20.76 -1.94
N THR A 105 4.28 -21.62 -0.92
CA THR A 105 5.45 -22.18 -0.23
C THR A 105 6.06 -23.37 -0.98
N GLY A 106 5.43 -23.82 -2.07
CA GLY A 106 5.79 -25.04 -2.81
C GLY A 106 5.22 -26.34 -2.21
N SER A 107 4.53 -26.27 -1.07
CA SER A 107 3.79 -27.40 -0.46
C SER A 107 2.31 -27.02 -0.33
N ARG A 108 1.43 -27.88 -0.86
CA ARG A 108 -0.02 -27.67 -0.80
C ARG A 108 -0.54 -27.72 0.64
N GLU A 109 0.02 -28.59 1.45
CA GLU A 109 -0.34 -28.77 2.86
C GLU A 109 0.03 -27.54 3.67
N LEU A 110 1.21 -26.96 3.42
CA LEU A 110 1.62 -25.74 4.10
C LEU A 110 0.82 -24.52 3.62
N ASP A 111 0.58 -24.40 2.31
CA ASP A 111 -0.28 -23.34 1.77
C ASP A 111 -1.71 -23.42 2.34
N GLN A 112 -2.25 -24.63 2.53
CA GLN A 112 -3.55 -24.82 3.16
C GLN A 112 -3.56 -24.38 4.63
N ILE A 113 -2.49 -24.61 5.38
CA ILE A 113 -2.37 -24.13 6.77
C ILE A 113 -2.31 -22.60 6.82
N LEU A 114 -1.74 -21.98 5.78
CA LEU A 114 -1.63 -20.52 5.64
C LEU A 114 -2.83 -19.88 4.92
N ASP A 115 -3.89 -20.63 4.64
CA ASP A 115 -5.05 -20.18 3.87
C ASP A 115 -4.69 -19.53 2.51
N GLY A 116 -3.69 -20.12 1.84
CA GLY A 116 -3.32 -19.86 0.45
C GLY A 116 -1.82 -19.62 0.22
N GLY A 117 -1.07 -19.14 1.22
CA GLY A 117 0.37 -18.95 1.12
C GLY A 117 0.88 -17.77 1.95
N ILE A 118 2.06 -17.24 1.59
CA ILE A 118 2.67 -16.08 2.25
C ILE A 118 2.08 -14.78 1.66
N GLU A 119 1.42 -13.97 2.48
CA GLU A 119 0.77 -12.72 2.05
C GLU A 119 1.78 -11.62 1.68
N THR A 120 1.63 -11.05 0.49
CA THR A 120 2.35 -9.81 0.10
C THR A 120 1.88 -8.60 0.91
N GLY A 121 2.71 -7.57 1.01
CA GLY A 121 2.38 -6.35 1.77
C GLY A 121 2.45 -6.52 3.30
N SER A 122 2.89 -7.68 3.78
CA SER A 122 3.07 -7.97 5.21
C SER A 122 4.48 -8.50 5.51
N ILE A 123 4.84 -8.55 6.80
CA ILE A 123 6.05 -9.21 7.28
C ILE A 123 5.63 -10.52 7.92
N THR A 124 6.09 -11.65 7.37
CA THR A 124 5.85 -12.99 7.93
C THR A 124 7.10 -13.49 8.64
N GLU A 125 6.98 -13.84 9.93
CA GLU A 125 8.07 -14.39 10.73
C GLU A 125 8.03 -15.93 10.75
N MET A 126 9.20 -16.56 10.58
CA MET A 126 9.38 -18.01 10.73
C MET A 126 10.37 -18.34 11.83
N TYR A 127 9.89 -18.95 12.91
CA TYR A 127 10.70 -19.34 14.05
C TYR A 127 10.76 -20.87 14.22
N GLY A 128 11.90 -21.40 14.66
CA GLY A 128 12.09 -22.82 14.94
C GLY A 128 13.54 -23.20 15.21
N GLU A 129 13.79 -24.45 15.61
CA GLU A 129 15.12 -24.96 15.98
C GLU A 129 16.13 -25.03 14.81
N PHE A 130 17.40 -25.29 15.12
CA PHE A 130 18.41 -25.55 14.09
C PHE A 130 17.97 -26.69 13.16
N ARG A 131 18.27 -26.58 11.86
CA ARG A 131 17.93 -27.59 10.84
C ARG A 131 16.41 -27.81 10.62
N SER A 132 15.55 -26.90 11.08
CA SER A 132 14.09 -26.99 10.89
C SER A 132 13.58 -26.54 9.50
N GLY A 133 14.46 -26.33 8.51
CA GLY A 133 14.07 -25.99 7.14
C GLY A 133 13.82 -24.50 6.82
N LYS A 134 13.97 -23.57 7.78
CA LYS A 134 13.75 -22.12 7.57
C LYS A 134 14.51 -21.56 6.35
N THR A 135 15.83 -21.76 6.29
CA THR A 135 16.67 -21.30 5.17
C THR A 135 16.27 -21.93 3.83
N GLN A 136 15.82 -23.19 3.85
CA GLN A 136 15.39 -23.87 2.64
C GLN A 136 14.08 -23.28 2.11
N LEU A 137 13.13 -22.94 3.00
CA LEU A 137 11.90 -22.29 2.57
C LEU A 137 12.17 -20.93 1.94
N CYS A 138 13.09 -20.13 2.51
CA CYS A 138 13.50 -18.86 1.93
C CYS A 138 14.20 -18.98 0.57
N HIS A 139 14.80 -20.13 0.25
CA HIS A 139 15.38 -20.39 -1.08
C HIS A 139 14.34 -20.85 -2.11
N THR A 140 13.20 -21.36 -1.65
CA THR A 140 12.07 -21.75 -2.51
C THR A 140 11.23 -20.54 -2.91
N LEU A 141 11.06 -19.59 -1.99
CA LEU A 141 10.42 -18.29 -2.24
C LEU A 141 11.30 -17.39 -3.11
#